data_AF-A0A1G4QHQ7-F1
#
_entry.id   AF-A0A1G4QHQ7-F1
#
_cell.length_a   1.000
_cell.length_b   1.000
_cell.length_c   1.000
_cell.angle_alpha   90.00
_cell.angle_beta   90.00
_cell.angle_gamma   90.00
#
_symmetry.space_group_name_H-M   'P 1'
#
loop_
_entity.id
_entity.type
_entity.pdbx_description
1 polymer ?
#
loop_
_entity_poly.entity_id
_entity_poly.type
_entity_poly.pdbx_seq_one_letter_code
_entity_poly.pdbx_strand_id
1 'polypeptide(L)'
;MKKTAKKIVSIVIIFAMAVLALTPEIDSIAASKVKKITLDASARELVKGQKFTLKVSAVSPNTASKAVTFKSSNTAVATVSAKGVVKAKKKGSATITATSKANKKVKAKCKITVLSYKVPTLNLVEVSGKFACGKELLQSKWKEIYPYFCKYLGEPEKISKEGITVSWDNAIDHQDKVDFKASTNTIYLGPLPHHNNFSDANHYDYEPFVMQMMHEAGHMFNQQGDEIVNFDFGQWIWEAISIIAETEYKNDKYGEFNRRQEATLDLLNLQGRDVVNGVFYDGNKYERSVVDSSATAAVFYMSTILSTEGTTDYWRKVNAMRMEYYKTTGVVSLGWDDFAVMLDEAAGSKKIDGMKPSAWLKAQAVSETNGAEGDYLLCVSERPADSWPSFIVSCWNRYTDKNGVKREKPYKNAKVVLSVTDPTGKKIASGSVTIPSSGTKRYDKVYSGGNFDGLGLKNYTTMKVSAKTTVNGKSLTQTTYQTYIKGNADKDTNTTVIMLIGKDGNIKTNIKAKDFKVSGAKKTITTGISRGTVVVKGNPGKTYTIKYGGKTYKISQPKSRRVYPFIVD
;
A
#
# COMPACT_ATOMS: atom_id res chain seq x y z
N MET A 1 80.38 62.98 29.73
CA MET A 1 79.59 64.21 30.01
C MET A 1 78.28 64.16 29.24
N LYS A 2 77.14 64.32 29.96
CA LYS A 2 75.76 64.67 29.51
C LYS A 2 75.04 63.72 28.53
N LYS A 3 74.06 62.90 28.97
CA LYS A 3 72.61 63.15 29.21
C LYS A 3 71.68 63.14 27.96
N THR A 4 70.85 62.09 27.89
CA THR A 4 69.39 62.02 27.52
C THR A 4 68.89 61.91 26.07
N ALA A 5 67.78 61.13 25.95
CA ALA A 5 66.81 60.91 24.84
C ALA A 5 67.17 59.75 23.87
N LYS A 6 66.31 58.78 23.53
CA LYS A 6 64.84 58.66 23.54
C LYS A 6 64.42 57.16 23.49
N LYS A 7 63.32 56.81 24.18
CA LYS A 7 62.62 55.50 24.15
C LYS A 7 61.91 55.25 22.81
N ILE A 8 61.54 53.97 22.57
CA ILE A 8 60.61 53.42 21.52
C ILE A 8 61.39 53.08 20.22
N VAL A 9 61.58 51.84 19.72
CA VAL A 9 60.74 50.62 19.64
C VAL A 9 61.66 49.38 19.74
N SER A 10 61.38 48.48 20.69
CA SER A 10 61.82 47.08 20.64
C SER A 10 60.55 46.24 20.48
N ILE A 11 60.37 45.60 19.33
CA ILE A 11 59.54 44.41 19.01
C ILE A 11 59.56 44.25 17.47
N VAL A 12 59.67 43.01 16.99
CA VAL A 12 59.67 42.53 15.58
C VAL A 12 61.00 42.51 14.82
N ILE A 13 62.05 41.90 15.37
CA ILE A 13 63.08 41.18 14.56
C ILE A 13 63.48 39.89 15.28
N ILE A 14 62.51 39.00 15.50
CA ILE A 14 62.74 37.57 15.79
C ILE A 14 61.71 36.81 14.93
N PHE A 15 61.89 36.81 13.61
CA PHE A 15 61.22 35.87 12.70
C PHE A 15 61.85 35.92 11.29
N ALA A 16 63.18 35.85 11.18
CA ALA A 16 63.87 35.85 9.89
C ALA A 16 65.03 34.84 9.80
N MET A 17 64.96 33.75 10.57
CA MET A 17 65.86 32.58 10.44
C MET A 17 65.12 31.25 10.65
N ALA A 18 64.01 31.05 9.92
CA ALA A 18 63.36 29.74 9.78
C ALA A 18 62.52 29.66 8.48
N VAL A 19 62.98 30.30 7.40
CA VAL A 19 62.35 30.25 6.08
C VAL A 19 63.29 29.54 5.12
N LEU A 20 63.50 28.25 5.32
CA LEU A 20 64.11 27.37 4.31
C LEU A 20 63.84 25.89 4.65
N ALA A 21 62.56 25.50 4.58
CA ALA A 21 62.04 24.15 4.32
C ALA A 21 60.52 24.13 4.52
N LEU A 22 59.78 24.92 3.75
CA LEU A 22 58.37 24.66 3.49
C LEU A 22 58.27 24.43 1.99
N THR A 23 58.39 23.17 1.61
CA THR A 23 57.95 22.70 0.30
C THR A 23 56.50 23.16 0.07
N PRO A 24 56.11 23.58 -1.14
CA PRO A 24 54.71 23.76 -1.46
C PRO A 24 54.06 22.36 -1.53
N GLU A 25 53.66 21.82 -0.39
CA GLU A 25 52.77 20.65 -0.33
C GLU A 25 51.32 21.15 -0.32
N ILE A 26 50.94 21.95 -1.32
CA ILE A 26 49.54 22.29 -1.61
C ILE A 26 49.27 22.11 -3.11
N ASP A 27 49.83 21.06 -3.71
CA ASP A 27 49.41 20.53 -5.01
C ASP A 27 49.44 18.99 -4.97
N SER A 28 48.50 18.40 -4.23
CA SER A 28 47.65 17.29 -4.69
C SER A 28 46.89 16.65 -3.53
N ILE A 29 45.77 17.27 -3.11
CA ILE A 29 44.64 16.42 -2.71
C ILE A 29 44.17 15.78 -4.01
N ALA A 30 44.74 14.64 -4.37
CA ALA A 30 44.27 13.83 -5.48
C ALA A 30 42.78 13.60 -5.25
N ALA A 31 41.92 14.30 -6.01
CA ALA A 31 40.49 14.06 -6.00
C ALA A 31 40.31 12.56 -6.29
N SER A 32 40.04 11.79 -5.24
CA SER A 32 40.18 10.34 -5.30
C SER A 32 39.39 9.83 -6.50
N LYS A 33 40.07 9.13 -7.43
CA LYS A 33 39.48 8.76 -8.72
C LYS A 33 38.20 7.99 -8.48
N VAL A 34 37.07 8.57 -8.87
CA VAL A 34 35.77 7.92 -8.70
C VAL A 34 35.76 6.58 -9.43
N LYS A 35 35.27 5.56 -8.74
CA LYS A 35 35.17 4.16 -9.19
C LYS A 35 33.72 3.76 -9.48
N LYS A 36 32.76 4.32 -8.74
CA LYS A 36 31.33 4.01 -8.89
C LYS A 36 30.45 5.25 -8.67
N ILE A 37 29.38 5.35 -9.45
CA ILE A 37 28.25 6.26 -9.25
C ILE A 37 27.03 5.41 -8.89
N THR A 38 26.26 5.84 -7.90
CA THR A 38 24.95 5.29 -7.58
C THR A 38 23.90 6.38 -7.79
N LEU A 39 22.85 6.06 -8.54
CA LEU A 39 21.70 6.95 -8.72
C LEU A 39 20.63 6.70 -7.65
N ASP A 40 19.73 7.65 -7.44
CA ASP A 40 18.56 7.50 -6.57
C ASP A 40 17.41 6.70 -7.21
N ALA A 41 17.51 6.40 -8.51
CA ALA A 41 16.62 5.47 -9.22
C ALA A 41 17.36 4.74 -10.34
N SER A 42 17.12 3.43 -10.45
CA SER A 42 17.58 2.59 -11.56
C SER A 42 16.56 2.49 -12.70
N ALA A 43 15.28 2.72 -12.41
CA ALA A 43 14.22 2.87 -13.38
C ALA A 43 13.09 3.78 -12.87
N ARG A 44 12.33 4.37 -13.79
CA ARG A 44 11.11 5.14 -13.53
C ARG A 44 10.09 5.01 -14.65
N GLU A 45 8.83 4.93 -14.25
CA GLU A 45 7.68 5.11 -15.14
C GLU A 45 7.12 6.52 -15.00
N LEU A 46 6.81 7.17 -16.13
CA LEU A 46 6.29 8.53 -16.20
C LEU A 46 5.16 8.61 -17.23
N VAL A 47 4.11 9.37 -16.93
CA VAL A 47 3.11 9.75 -17.94
C VAL A 47 3.65 10.91 -18.77
N LYS A 48 3.37 10.93 -20.07
CA LYS A 48 3.72 12.02 -20.99
C LYS A 48 3.45 13.39 -20.35
N GLY A 49 4.44 14.28 -20.41
CA GLY A 49 4.40 15.61 -19.81
C GLY A 49 4.99 15.68 -18.40
N GLN A 50 5.01 14.58 -17.65
CA GLN A 50 5.59 14.54 -16.31
C GLN A 50 7.10 14.77 -16.31
N LYS A 51 7.60 15.24 -15.16
CA LYS A 51 9.02 15.49 -14.90
C LYS A 51 9.47 14.70 -13.67
N PHE A 52 10.72 14.27 -13.69
CA PHE A 52 11.38 13.58 -12.57
C PHE A 52 12.83 14.04 -12.49
N THR A 53 13.34 14.34 -11.29
CA THR A 53 14.73 14.74 -11.11
C THR A 53 15.56 13.54 -10.66
N LEU A 54 16.43 13.06 -11.55
CA LEU A 54 17.37 11.97 -11.28
C LEU A 54 18.62 12.52 -10.58
N LYS A 55 18.99 11.96 -9.42
CA LYS A 55 20.12 12.45 -8.61
C LYS A 55 21.19 11.38 -8.42
N VAL A 56 22.42 11.83 -8.22
CA VAL A 56 23.51 10.97 -7.73
C VAL A 56 23.37 10.82 -6.21
N SER A 57 22.96 9.64 -5.75
CA SER A 57 22.77 9.36 -4.33
C SER A 57 24.11 9.15 -3.63
N ALA A 58 25.03 8.40 -4.25
CA ALA A 58 26.35 8.10 -3.69
C ALA A 58 27.42 7.94 -4.76
N VAL A 59 28.68 8.03 -4.33
CA VAL A 59 29.88 7.72 -5.12
C VAL A 59 30.85 6.89 -4.29
N SER A 60 31.73 6.15 -4.96
CA SER A 60 32.82 5.43 -4.31
C SER A 60 34.16 5.82 -4.94
N PRO A 61 35.18 6.17 -4.14
CA PRO A 61 35.08 6.44 -2.68
C PRO A 61 34.13 7.62 -2.39
N ASN A 62 33.62 7.70 -1.16
CA ASN A 62 32.61 8.70 -0.77
C ASN A 62 33.14 10.15 -0.78
N THR A 63 34.47 10.31 -0.75
CA THR A 63 35.21 11.57 -0.89
C THR A 63 35.34 12.05 -2.35
N ALA A 64 35.00 11.21 -3.33
CA ALA A 64 35.09 11.59 -4.74
C ALA A 64 33.99 12.59 -5.15
N SER A 65 34.22 13.31 -6.25
CA SER A 65 33.23 14.23 -6.80
C SER A 65 31.96 13.50 -7.28
N LYS A 66 30.79 14.02 -6.88
CA LYS A 66 29.47 13.60 -7.40
C LYS A 66 29.09 14.25 -8.72
N ALA A 67 29.95 15.10 -9.30
CA ALA A 67 29.63 15.82 -10.52
C ALA A 67 29.55 14.87 -11.73
N VAL A 68 28.40 14.93 -12.43
CA VAL A 68 28.11 14.09 -13.60
C VAL A 68 27.61 14.92 -14.76
N THR A 69 27.66 14.35 -15.96
CA THR A 69 26.88 14.78 -17.12
C THR A 69 25.80 13.73 -17.41
N PHE A 70 24.61 14.20 -17.78
CA PHE A 70 23.49 13.32 -18.15
C PHE A 70 23.31 13.28 -19.66
N LYS A 71 22.98 12.11 -20.20
CA LYS A 71 22.59 11.92 -21.60
C LYS A 71 21.40 10.97 -21.69
N SER A 72 20.42 11.29 -22.53
CA SER A 72 19.36 10.36 -22.89
C SER A 72 19.75 9.53 -24.11
N SER A 73 19.38 8.25 -24.11
CA SER A 73 19.51 7.39 -25.31
C SER A 73 18.47 7.72 -26.38
N ASN A 74 17.35 8.36 -26.02
CA ASN A 74 16.29 8.75 -26.95
C ASN A 74 15.57 10.00 -26.45
N THR A 75 15.97 11.16 -26.98
CA THR A 75 15.41 12.47 -26.60
C THR A 75 14.00 12.72 -27.15
N ALA A 76 13.54 11.94 -28.13
CA ALA A 76 12.14 11.99 -28.59
C ALA A 76 11.20 11.35 -27.56
N VAL A 77 11.68 10.36 -26.80
CA VAL A 77 10.93 9.70 -25.72
C VAL A 77 11.10 10.46 -24.40
N ALA A 78 12.34 10.71 -23.95
CA ALA A 78 12.61 11.45 -22.72
C ALA A 78 13.88 12.29 -22.84
N THR A 79 13.79 13.56 -22.44
CA THR A 79 14.96 14.46 -22.35
C THR A 79 15.45 14.54 -20.91
N VAL A 80 16.73 14.86 -20.71
CA VAL A 80 17.31 15.14 -19.39
C VAL A 80 18.10 16.44 -19.44
N SER A 81 17.93 17.31 -18.45
CA SER A 81 18.71 18.55 -18.33
C SER A 81 20.06 18.31 -17.64
N ALA A 82 20.95 19.31 -17.68
CA ALA A 82 22.23 19.26 -16.95
C ALA A 82 22.06 19.08 -15.42
N LYS A 83 20.91 19.51 -14.87
CA LYS A 83 20.54 19.32 -13.45
C LYS A 83 19.88 17.97 -13.16
N GLY A 84 19.79 17.07 -14.14
CA GLY A 84 19.17 15.75 -13.99
C GLY A 84 17.64 15.75 -14.11
N VAL A 85 17.02 16.85 -14.55
CA VAL A 85 15.56 16.92 -14.73
C VAL A 85 15.17 16.18 -16.00
N VAL A 86 14.59 15.00 -15.84
CA VAL A 86 14.01 14.17 -16.90
C VAL A 86 12.61 14.67 -17.22
N LYS A 87 12.27 14.82 -18.52
CA LYS A 87 10.92 15.16 -19.01
C LYS A 87 10.44 14.08 -19.96
N ALA A 88 9.26 13.51 -19.68
CA ALA A 88 8.60 12.52 -20.52
C ALA A 88 7.91 13.20 -21.72
N LYS A 89 8.23 12.79 -22.96
CA LYS A 89 7.75 13.45 -24.19
C LYS A 89 6.83 12.57 -25.03
N LYS A 90 7.18 11.30 -25.21
CA LYS A 90 6.45 10.36 -26.08
C LYS A 90 6.46 8.96 -25.48
N LYS A 91 5.37 8.20 -25.65
CA LYS A 91 5.27 6.78 -25.27
C LYS A 91 6.48 6.00 -25.79
N GLY A 92 7.09 5.17 -24.94
CA GLY A 92 8.28 4.39 -25.28
C GLY A 92 9.26 4.27 -24.12
N SER A 93 10.50 3.82 -24.39
CA SER A 93 11.56 3.74 -23.38
C SER A 93 12.82 4.51 -23.79
N ALA A 94 13.49 5.09 -22.80
CA ALA A 94 14.77 5.76 -22.95
C ALA A 94 15.66 5.46 -21.74
N THR A 95 16.97 5.32 -21.94
CA THR A 95 17.93 5.19 -20.84
C THR A 95 18.64 6.52 -20.61
N ILE A 96 18.55 7.04 -19.39
CA ILE A 96 19.34 8.19 -18.94
C ILE A 96 20.66 7.69 -18.36
N THR A 97 21.77 8.13 -18.92
CA THR A 97 23.12 7.78 -18.47
C THR A 97 23.76 8.97 -17.77
N ALA A 98 24.15 8.79 -16.50
CA ALA A 98 25.01 9.71 -15.76
C ALA A 98 26.46 9.28 -15.94
N THR A 99 27.32 10.17 -16.44
CA THR A 99 28.76 9.92 -16.63
C THR A 99 29.55 10.82 -15.68
N SER A 100 30.52 10.29 -14.95
CA SER A 100 31.35 11.14 -14.08
C SER A 100 32.13 12.16 -14.91
N LYS A 101 32.18 13.41 -14.41
CA LYS A 101 33.08 14.43 -14.94
C LYS A 101 34.55 14.13 -14.63
N ALA A 102 34.83 13.48 -13.49
CA ALA A 102 36.19 13.13 -13.06
C ALA A 102 36.73 11.85 -13.72
N ASN A 103 35.85 10.92 -14.12
CA ASN A 103 36.24 9.68 -14.80
C ASN A 103 35.19 9.23 -15.80
N LYS A 104 35.37 9.54 -17.10
CA LYS A 104 34.41 9.24 -18.17
C LYS A 104 34.08 7.75 -18.35
N LYS A 105 34.90 6.83 -17.81
CA LYS A 105 34.64 5.38 -17.81
C LYS A 105 33.59 4.97 -16.77
N VAL A 106 33.38 5.77 -15.73
CA VAL A 106 32.40 5.48 -14.67
C VAL A 106 31.05 6.07 -15.02
N LYS A 107 30.05 5.20 -15.12
CA LYS A 107 28.68 5.53 -15.53
C LYS A 107 27.66 4.85 -14.63
N ALA A 108 26.49 5.47 -14.52
CA ALA A 108 25.28 4.85 -13.97
C ALA A 108 24.11 5.10 -14.92
N LYS A 109 23.14 4.19 -14.94
CA LYS A 109 22.00 4.22 -15.87
C LYS A 109 20.68 4.20 -15.12
N CYS A 110 19.69 4.90 -15.66
CA CYS A 110 18.30 4.86 -15.22
C CYS A 110 17.39 4.64 -16.44
N LYS A 111 16.58 3.56 -16.43
CA LYS A 111 15.61 3.28 -17.50
C LYS A 111 14.33 4.07 -17.26
N ILE A 112 13.94 4.88 -18.23
CA ILE A 112 12.69 5.63 -18.24
C ILE A 112 11.71 4.91 -19.17
N THR A 113 10.52 4.62 -18.67
CA THR A 113 9.38 4.17 -19.46
C THR A 113 8.34 5.29 -19.46
N VAL A 114 7.98 5.77 -20.64
CA VAL A 114 6.96 6.81 -20.80
C VAL A 114 5.66 6.14 -21.22
N LEU A 115 4.61 6.36 -20.44
CA LEU A 115 3.24 6.02 -20.77
C LEU A 115 2.52 7.23 -21.36
N SER A 116 1.55 6.98 -22.22
CA SER A 116 0.71 8.03 -22.81
C SER A 116 -0.63 7.38 -23.12
N TYR A 117 -1.69 8.03 -22.68
CA TYR A 117 -3.06 7.53 -22.81
C TYR A 117 -3.88 8.58 -23.53
N LYS A 118 -4.77 8.13 -24.41
CA LYS A 118 -5.84 8.98 -24.94
C LYS A 118 -7.03 8.76 -24.02
N VAL A 119 -7.43 9.79 -23.27
CA VAL A 119 -8.63 9.69 -22.42
C VAL A 119 -9.82 9.48 -23.35
N PRO A 120 -10.55 8.37 -23.22
CA PRO A 120 -11.71 8.09 -24.07
C PRO A 120 -12.88 8.97 -23.65
N THR A 121 -13.85 9.15 -24.56
CA THR A 121 -15.03 9.95 -24.29
C THR A 121 -15.82 9.35 -23.12
N LEU A 122 -16.25 10.21 -22.20
CA LEU A 122 -17.25 9.86 -21.19
C LEU A 122 -18.61 10.37 -21.69
N ASN A 123 -19.56 9.48 -21.89
CA ASN A 123 -20.96 9.81 -22.17
C ASN A 123 -21.74 9.81 -20.85
N LEU A 124 -22.55 10.83 -20.62
CA LEU A 124 -23.35 10.99 -19.40
C LEU A 124 -24.83 10.96 -19.76
N VAL A 125 -25.54 9.93 -19.30
CA VAL A 125 -26.96 9.70 -19.61
C VAL A 125 -27.78 9.77 -18.33
N GLU A 126 -28.81 10.61 -18.32
CA GLU A 126 -29.79 10.68 -17.22
C GLU A 126 -31.07 9.98 -17.71
N VAL A 127 -31.32 8.76 -17.23
CA VAL A 127 -32.52 7.98 -17.56
C VAL A 127 -33.70 8.50 -16.75
N SER A 128 -33.51 8.64 -15.44
CA SER A 128 -34.46 9.33 -14.56
C SER A 128 -33.72 10.07 -13.45
N GLY A 129 -34.22 11.25 -13.07
CA GLY A 129 -33.51 12.15 -12.17
C GLY A 129 -32.38 12.91 -12.87
N LYS A 130 -31.44 13.43 -12.07
CA LYS A 130 -30.25 14.13 -12.54
C LYS A 130 -29.03 13.61 -11.80
N PHE A 131 -27.87 13.68 -12.44
CA PHE A 131 -26.61 13.49 -11.74
C PHE A 131 -26.54 14.44 -10.55
N ALA A 132 -26.01 13.94 -9.45
CA ALA A 132 -25.99 14.70 -8.23
C ALA A 132 -24.90 15.78 -8.19
N CYS A 133 -23.95 15.76 -9.13
CA CYS A 133 -22.94 16.80 -9.34
C CYS A 133 -22.86 17.21 -10.82
N GLY A 134 -22.13 18.29 -11.11
CA GLY A 134 -22.02 18.85 -12.45
C GLY A 134 -21.42 17.87 -13.46
N LYS A 135 -22.02 17.79 -14.66
CA LYS A 135 -21.48 16.96 -15.77
C LYS A 135 -20.05 17.36 -16.14
N GLU A 136 -19.70 18.64 -16.05
CA GLU A 136 -18.34 19.13 -16.29
C GLU A 136 -17.33 18.63 -15.24
N LEU A 137 -17.74 18.57 -13.97
CA LEU A 137 -16.94 17.98 -12.91
C LEU A 137 -16.69 16.50 -13.22
N LEU A 138 -17.70 15.74 -13.63
CA LEU A 138 -17.56 14.33 -14.01
C LEU A 138 -16.59 14.13 -15.18
N GLN A 139 -16.67 14.98 -16.21
CA GLN A 139 -15.72 14.97 -17.34
C GLN A 139 -14.29 15.26 -16.88
N SER A 140 -14.12 16.21 -15.96
CA SER A 140 -12.82 16.55 -15.37
C SER A 140 -12.27 15.38 -14.56
N LYS A 141 -13.11 14.78 -13.71
CA LYS A 141 -12.76 13.63 -12.87
C LYS A 141 -12.42 12.39 -13.69
N TRP A 142 -13.12 12.14 -14.79
CA TRP A 142 -12.75 11.06 -15.70
C TRP A 142 -11.34 11.21 -16.29
N LYS A 143 -11.00 12.43 -16.75
CA LYS A 143 -9.63 12.74 -17.22
C LYS A 143 -8.59 12.55 -16.12
N GLU A 144 -8.98 12.79 -14.87
CA GLU A 144 -8.13 12.62 -13.69
C GLU A 144 -7.90 11.16 -13.32
N ILE A 145 -8.96 10.33 -13.29
CA ILE A 145 -8.90 8.93 -12.82
C ILE A 145 -8.52 7.93 -13.91
N TYR A 146 -8.87 8.17 -15.19
CA TYR A 146 -8.57 7.24 -16.30
C TYR A 146 -7.10 6.79 -16.37
N PRO A 147 -6.11 7.69 -16.21
CA PRO A 147 -4.70 7.31 -16.18
C PRO A 147 -4.33 6.33 -15.06
N TYR A 148 -5.04 6.32 -13.93
CA TYR A 148 -4.77 5.38 -12.82
C TYR A 148 -5.12 3.96 -13.24
N PHE A 149 -6.29 3.73 -13.83
CA PHE A 149 -6.64 2.40 -14.35
C PHE A 149 -5.61 1.91 -15.36
N CYS A 150 -5.25 2.73 -16.34
CA CYS A 150 -4.28 2.35 -17.37
C CYS A 150 -2.90 1.98 -16.78
N LYS A 151 -2.52 2.66 -15.70
CA LYS A 151 -1.25 2.43 -15.02
C LYS A 151 -1.20 1.05 -14.35
N TYR A 152 -2.29 0.61 -13.71
CA TYR A 152 -2.35 -0.62 -12.91
C TYR A 152 -3.01 -1.82 -13.61
N LEU A 153 -4.01 -1.58 -14.45
CA LEU A 153 -4.81 -2.60 -15.13
C LEU A 153 -4.50 -2.68 -16.63
N GLY A 154 -3.95 -1.61 -17.23
CA GLY A 154 -3.73 -1.53 -18.68
C GLY A 154 -4.89 -0.84 -19.40
N GLU A 155 -4.73 -0.59 -20.71
CA GLU A 155 -5.75 0.08 -21.52
C GLU A 155 -6.74 -0.95 -22.11
N PRO A 156 -8.04 -0.91 -21.77
CA PRO A 156 -9.04 -1.79 -22.37
C PRO A 156 -9.28 -1.41 -23.82
N GLU A 157 -9.22 -2.38 -24.74
CA GLU A 157 -9.24 -2.12 -26.19
C GLU A 157 -10.52 -1.39 -26.62
N LYS A 158 -11.68 -1.86 -26.15
CA LYS A 158 -12.99 -1.34 -26.56
C LYS A 158 -13.29 0.04 -25.99
N ILE A 159 -13.21 0.23 -24.65
CA ILE A 159 -13.36 1.56 -24.01
C ILE A 159 -12.40 2.59 -24.63
N SER A 160 -11.15 2.21 -24.93
CA SER A 160 -10.17 3.14 -25.53
C SER A 160 -10.58 3.65 -26.92
N LYS A 161 -11.40 2.89 -27.66
CA LYS A 161 -11.90 3.24 -29.00
C LYS A 161 -13.27 3.91 -28.95
N GLU A 162 -14.19 3.36 -28.16
CA GLU A 162 -15.63 3.68 -28.21
C GLU A 162 -16.08 4.67 -27.14
N GLY A 163 -15.27 4.89 -26.10
CA GLY A 163 -15.74 5.62 -24.92
C GLY A 163 -16.39 4.72 -23.89
N ILE A 164 -16.83 5.35 -22.81
CA ILE A 164 -17.59 4.74 -21.72
C ILE A 164 -18.82 5.60 -21.45
N THR A 165 -19.91 4.98 -21.04
CA THR A 165 -21.16 5.64 -20.65
C THR A 165 -21.38 5.48 -19.17
N VAL A 166 -21.70 6.56 -18.46
CA VAL A 166 -22.27 6.50 -17.12
C VAL A 166 -23.74 6.89 -17.24
N SER A 167 -24.61 5.99 -16.82
CA SER A 167 -26.06 6.13 -16.83
C SER A 167 -26.56 6.33 -15.40
N TRP A 168 -27.34 7.37 -15.18
CA TRP A 168 -27.98 7.66 -13.90
C TRP A 168 -29.48 7.37 -13.97
N ASP A 169 -29.98 6.57 -13.04
CA ASP A 169 -31.39 6.22 -12.94
C ASP A 169 -31.84 6.20 -11.47
N ASN A 170 -32.75 7.10 -11.10
CA ASN A 170 -33.38 7.11 -9.77
C ASN A 170 -34.27 5.87 -9.53
N ALA A 171 -34.76 5.24 -10.59
CA ALA A 171 -35.66 4.10 -10.54
C ALA A 171 -34.94 2.74 -10.59
N ILE A 172 -33.60 2.71 -10.69
CA ILE A 172 -32.85 1.45 -10.75
C ILE A 172 -33.19 0.59 -9.55
N ASP A 173 -33.71 -0.62 -9.75
CA ASP A 173 -34.17 -1.51 -8.67
C ASP A 173 -33.25 -2.71 -8.48
N HIS A 174 -31.95 -2.42 -8.27
CA HIS A 174 -30.96 -3.41 -7.86
C HIS A 174 -30.59 -3.19 -6.39
N GLN A 175 -30.20 -4.26 -5.70
CA GLN A 175 -29.91 -4.25 -4.25
C GLN A 175 -28.84 -3.21 -3.86
N ASP A 176 -27.92 -2.91 -4.77
CA ASP A 176 -26.85 -1.92 -4.59
C ASP A 176 -27.01 -0.65 -5.44
N LYS A 177 -28.12 -0.52 -6.19
CA LYS A 177 -28.40 0.61 -7.12
C LYS A 177 -27.27 0.91 -8.12
N VAL A 178 -26.41 -0.08 -8.39
CA VAL A 178 -25.20 0.04 -9.20
C VAL A 178 -24.99 -1.24 -10.01
N ASP A 179 -24.54 -1.12 -11.27
CA ASP A 179 -24.22 -2.23 -12.18
C ASP A 179 -23.28 -1.76 -13.32
N PHE A 180 -22.75 -2.68 -14.12
CA PHE A 180 -21.97 -2.39 -15.33
C PHE A 180 -22.19 -3.40 -16.45
N LYS A 181 -21.95 -3.00 -17.69
CA LYS A 181 -22.10 -3.83 -18.89
C LYS A 181 -21.01 -3.57 -19.91
N ALA A 182 -20.16 -4.57 -20.13
CA ALA A 182 -19.05 -4.50 -21.10
C ALA A 182 -19.56 -4.37 -22.55
N SER A 183 -20.63 -5.06 -22.93
CA SER A 183 -21.15 -5.02 -24.31
C SER A 183 -21.61 -3.62 -24.75
N THR A 184 -21.98 -2.73 -23.83
CA THR A 184 -22.37 -1.35 -24.14
C THR A 184 -21.41 -0.30 -23.57
N ASN A 185 -20.27 -0.72 -23.03
CA ASN A 185 -19.37 0.09 -22.22
C ASN A 185 -20.12 1.00 -21.22
N THR A 186 -21.12 0.47 -20.49
CA THR A 186 -22.01 1.29 -19.65
C THR A 186 -21.86 0.93 -18.17
N ILE A 187 -21.76 1.95 -17.32
CA ILE A 187 -21.93 1.87 -15.87
C ILE A 187 -23.31 2.43 -15.54
N TYR A 188 -24.09 1.72 -14.74
CA TYR A 188 -25.40 2.13 -14.25
C TYR A 188 -25.31 2.52 -12.78
N LEU A 189 -25.83 3.69 -12.42
CA LEU A 189 -25.77 4.25 -11.07
C LEU A 189 -27.14 4.81 -10.67
N GLY A 190 -27.45 4.72 -9.38
CA GLY A 190 -28.63 5.33 -8.77
C GLY A 190 -28.36 5.90 -7.37
N PRO A 191 -29.41 6.40 -6.70
CA PRO A 191 -29.29 7.03 -5.40
C PRO A 191 -28.94 6.01 -4.30
N LEU A 192 -27.83 6.23 -3.60
CA LEU A 192 -27.41 5.52 -2.39
C LEU A 192 -27.51 6.42 -1.15
N PRO A 193 -27.52 5.87 0.09
CA PRO A 193 -27.60 6.69 1.30
C PRO A 193 -26.46 7.70 1.48
N HIS A 194 -25.28 7.42 0.89
CA HIS A 194 -24.13 8.32 0.88
C HIS A 194 -24.10 9.23 -0.36
N HIS A 195 -25.11 9.14 -1.22
CA HIS A 195 -25.32 9.98 -2.39
C HIS A 195 -26.20 11.22 -2.08
N ASN A 196 -26.18 11.71 -0.84
CA ASN A 196 -27.04 12.82 -0.40
C ASN A 196 -26.23 14.13 -0.26
N ASN A 197 -26.83 15.25 -0.66
CA ASN A 197 -26.31 16.63 -0.50
C ASN A 197 -25.05 16.97 -1.32
N PHE A 198 -25.01 16.54 -2.57
CA PHE A 198 -23.87 16.80 -3.46
C PHE A 198 -23.75 18.25 -3.91
N SER A 199 -22.51 18.73 -4.02
CA SER A 199 -22.14 20.05 -4.53
C SER A 199 -20.78 19.96 -5.22
N ASP A 200 -20.58 20.73 -6.29
CA ASP A 200 -19.28 20.85 -6.96
C ASP A 200 -18.26 21.65 -6.11
N ALA A 201 -18.73 22.37 -5.09
CA ALA A 201 -17.92 23.29 -4.30
C ALA A 201 -16.99 22.59 -3.28
N ASN A 202 -17.30 21.36 -2.88
CA ASN A 202 -16.55 20.63 -1.86
C ASN A 202 -16.37 19.17 -2.26
N HIS A 203 -15.12 18.70 -2.30
CA HIS A 203 -14.84 17.33 -2.70
C HIS A 203 -15.48 16.29 -1.80
N TYR A 204 -15.65 16.54 -0.50
CA TYR A 204 -16.33 15.59 0.39
C TYR A 204 -17.77 15.32 -0.04
N ASP A 205 -18.37 16.26 -0.78
CA ASP A 205 -19.73 16.11 -1.27
C ASP A 205 -19.70 15.16 -2.46
N TYR A 206 -18.96 15.43 -3.55
CA TYR A 206 -18.95 14.61 -4.78
C TYR A 206 -18.08 13.34 -4.77
N GLU A 207 -17.08 13.25 -3.90
CA GLU A 207 -16.09 12.20 -3.97
C GLU A 207 -16.67 10.79 -3.78
N PRO A 208 -17.64 10.54 -2.88
CA PRO A 208 -18.26 9.22 -2.78
C PRO A 208 -18.81 8.72 -4.13
N PHE A 209 -19.46 9.60 -4.90
CA PHE A 209 -19.95 9.27 -6.25
C PHE A 209 -18.82 8.99 -7.22
N VAL A 210 -17.78 9.85 -7.25
CA VAL A 210 -16.62 9.66 -8.13
C VAL A 210 -15.91 8.34 -7.81
N MET A 211 -15.82 7.97 -6.54
CA MET A 211 -15.23 6.69 -6.13
C MET A 211 -16.10 5.50 -6.53
N GLN A 212 -17.43 5.59 -6.42
CA GLN A 212 -18.32 4.53 -6.94
C GLN A 212 -18.17 4.38 -8.45
N MET A 213 -18.18 5.49 -9.19
CA MET A 213 -17.92 5.48 -10.65
C MET A 213 -16.55 4.87 -10.96
N MET A 214 -15.54 5.18 -10.16
CA MET A 214 -14.21 4.61 -10.33
C MET A 214 -14.19 3.10 -10.08
N HIS A 215 -14.91 2.63 -9.07
CA HIS A 215 -15.03 1.21 -8.74
C HIS A 215 -15.62 0.40 -9.89
N GLU A 216 -16.80 0.79 -10.36
CA GLU A 216 -17.48 0.09 -11.46
C GLU A 216 -16.73 0.18 -12.78
N ALA A 217 -16.10 1.32 -13.05
CA ALA A 217 -15.23 1.44 -14.21
C ALA A 217 -14.07 0.45 -14.11
N GLY A 218 -13.48 0.25 -12.92
CA GLY A 218 -12.38 -0.69 -12.69
C GLY A 218 -12.70 -2.10 -13.15
N HIS A 219 -13.92 -2.57 -12.89
CA HIS A 219 -14.41 -3.87 -13.36
C HIS A 219 -14.32 -4.01 -14.88
N MET A 220 -14.70 -2.97 -15.61
CA MET A 220 -14.65 -2.95 -17.08
C MET A 220 -13.24 -2.89 -17.67
N PHE A 221 -12.20 -2.63 -16.86
CA PHE A 221 -10.81 -2.71 -17.33
C PHE A 221 -10.29 -4.15 -17.44
N ASN A 222 -11.09 -5.12 -17.02
CA ASN A 222 -10.88 -6.55 -17.25
C ASN A 222 -11.63 -7.07 -18.49
N GLN A 223 -12.15 -6.18 -19.33
CA GLN A 223 -12.93 -6.56 -20.51
C GLN A 223 -12.05 -6.93 -21.71
N GLN A 224 -12.53 -7.88 -22.51
CA GLN A 224 -11.99 -8.19 -23.83
C GLN A 224 -13.13 -8.35 -24.84
N GLY A 225 -13.32 -7.33 -25.67
CA GLY A 225 -14.51 -7.22 -26.51
C GLY A 225 -15.74 -6.88 -25.68
N ASP A 226 -16.81 -7.67 -25.85
CA ASP A 226 -18.08 -7.53 -25.11
C ASP A 226 -18.10 -8.30 -23.80
N GLU A 227 -17.06 -9.09 -23.55
CA GLU A 227 -16.95 -9.98 -22.41
C GLU A 227 -16.09 -9.40 -21.31
N ILE A 228 -16.42 -9.83 -20.10
CA ILE A 228 -15.62 -9.62 -18.90
C ILE A 228 -14.86 -10.91 -18.61
N VAL A 229 -13.53 -10.84 -18.64
CA VAL A 229 -12.71 -11.99 -18.22
C VAL A 229 -12.71 -12.00 -16.69
N ASN A 230 -13.44 -12.93 -16.08
CA ASN A 230 -13.64 -13.05 -14.63
C ASN A 230 -12.87 -14.26 -14.05
N PHE A 231 -13.22 -14.68 -12.83
CA PHE A 231 -12.62 -15.75 -12.06
C PHE A 231 -13.71 -16.71 -11.55
N ASP A 232 -13.47 -18.01 -11.59
CA ASP A 232 -14.40 -19.03 -11.06
C ASP A 232 -14.19 -19.36 -9.57
N PHE A 233 -13.06 -18.92 -9.00
CA PHE A 233 -12.62 -19.30 -7.66
C PHE A 233 -12.88 -18.23 -6.60
N GLY A 234 -13.50 -17.10 -6.97
CA GLY A 234 -14.04 -16.16 -6.00
C GLY A 234 -14.13 -14.71 -6.47
N GLN A 235 -15.22 -14.06 -6.08
CA GLN A 235 -15.47 -12.64 -6.33
C GLN A 235 -14.49 -11.70 -5.59
N TRP A 236 -13.87 -12.14 -4.49
CA TRP A 236 -12.92 -11.33 -3.72
C TRP A 236 -11.74 -10.79 -4.57
N ILE A 237 -11.22 -11.60 -5.50
CA ILE A 237 -10.10 -11.18 -6.36
C ILE A 237 -10.56 -10.22 -7.45
N TRP A 238 -11.81 -10.39 -7.89
CA TRP A 238 -12.49 -9.50 -8.83
C TRP A 238 -12.59 -8.09 -8.25
N GLU A 239 -13.13 -7.95 -7.04
CA GLU A 239 -13.23 -6.66 -6.34
C GLU A 239 -11.85 -6.05 -6.06
N ALA A 240 -10.91 -6.85 -5.53
CA ALA A 240 -9.60 -6.35 -5.14
C ALA A 240 -8.77 -5.79 -6.30
N ILE A 241 -8.84 -6.42 -7.49
CA ILE A 241 -8.12 -5.93 -8.66
C ILE A 241 -8.74 -4.61 -9.15
N SER A 242 -10.05 -4.44 -9.07
CA SER A 242 -10.71 -3.19 -9.47
C SER A 242 -10.40 -2.03 -8.51
N ILE A 243 -10.25 -2.31 -7.22
CA ILE A 243 -9.97 -1.28 -6.19
C ILE A 243 -8.51 -0.79 -6.23
N ILE A 244 -7.56 -1.51 -6.86
CA ILE A 244 -6.14 -1.11 -6.80
C ILE A 244 -5.87 0.30 -7.34
N ALA A 245 -6.58 0.69 -8.41
CA ALA A 245 -6.46 2.02 -8.99
C ALA A 245 -7.03 3.08 -8.03
N GLU A 246 -8.14 2.75 -7.35
CA GLU A 246 -8.76 3.61 -6.34
C GLU A 246 -7.83 3.86 -5.17
N THR A 247 -7.21 2.81 -4.62
CA THR A 247 -6.28 2.90 -3.50
C THR A 247 -5.14 3.87 -3.80
N GLU A 248 -4.56 3.77 -5.00
CA GLU A 248 -3.45 4.63 -5.39
C GLU A 248 -3.89 6.05 -5.72
N TYR A 249 -5.08 6.23 -6.30
CA TYR A 249 -5.68 7.55 -6.49
C TYR A 249 -5.94 8.24 -5.13
N LYS A 250 -6.58 7.55 -4.18
CA LYS A 250 -6.82 8.05 -2.81
C LYS A 250 -5.51 8.37 -2.09
N ASN A 251 -4.49 7.53 -2.25
CA ASN A 251 -3.16 7.81 -1.70
C ASN A 251 -2.54 9.09 -2.30
N ASP A 252 -2.50 9.19 -3.62
CA ASP A 252 -1.83 10.30 -4.31
C ASP A 252 -2.58 11.64 -4.11
N LYS A 253 -3.90 11.61 -3.92
CA LYS A 253 -4.75 12.81 -3.76
C LYS A 253 -4.96 13.24 -2.31
N TYR A 254 -5.18 12.28 -1.42
CA TYR A 254 -5.63 12.54 -0.05
C TYR A 254 -4.62 12.13 1.02
N GLY A 255 -3.57 11.40 0.65
CA GLY A 255 -2.58 10.89 1.60
C GLY A 255 -3.17 9.87 2.59
N GLU A 256 -4.25 9.19 2.21
CA GLU A 256 -5.02 8.29 3.09
C GLU A 256 -4.33 6.96 3.42
N PHE A 257 -3.21 6.70 2.79
CA PHE A 257 -2.45 5.45 2.84
C PHE A 257 -1.95 5.00 4.22
N ASN A 258 -1.95 5.91 5.19
CA ASN A 258 -1.60 5.61 6.57
C ASN A 258 -2.81 5.22 7.43
N ARG A 259 -4.05 5.30 6.92
CA ARG A 259 -5.26 5.33 7.76
C ARG A 259 -6.26 4.20 7.52
N ARG A 260 -6.11 3.39 6.46
CA ARG A 260 -7.05 2.28 6.18
C ARG A 260 -6.31 0.98 5.82
N GLN A 261 -7.05 -0.11 5.95
CA GLN A 261 -6.94 -1.48 5.40
C GLN A 261 -5.56 -2.09 5.06
N GLU A 262 -4.64 -1.39 4.39
CA GLU A 262 -3.38 -2.00 3.93
C GLU A 262 -2.49 -2.48 5.09
N ALA A 263 -2.56 -1.85 6.26
CA ALA A 263 -1.76 -2.27 7.42
C ALA A 263 -2.34 -3.50 8.17
N THR A 264 -3.55 -3.94 7.82
CA THR A 264 -4.33 -4.91 8.60
C THR A 264 -4.25 -6.34 8.09
N LEU A 265 -3.76 -6.54 6.86
CA LEU A 265 -3.73 -7.84 6.19
C LEU A 265 -3.12 -8.94 7.06
N ASP A 266 -1.93 -8.69 7.62
CA ASP A 266 -1.27 -9.72 8.42
C ASP A 266 -1.99 -10.00 9.75
N LEU A 267 -2.72 -9.02 10.31
CA LEU A 267 -3.57 -9.24 11.49
C LEU A 267 -4.81 -10.06 11.14
N LEU A 268 -5.42 -9.81 9.98
CA LEU A 268 -6.53 -10.63 9.49
C LEU A 268 -6.08 -12.08 9.24
N ASN A 269 -4.88 -12.25 8.66
CA ASN A 269 -4.29 -13.56 8.46
C ASN A 269 -4.04 -14.31 9.78
N LEU A 270 -3.58 -13.60 10.81
CA LEU A 270 -3.37 -14.19 12.14
C LEU A 270 -4.67 -14.74 12.75
N GLN A 271 -5.83 -14.24 12.32
CA GLN A 271 -7.13 -14.66 12.84
C GLN A 271 -7.73 -15.86 12.10
N GLY A 272 -7.14 -16.31 10.99
CA GLY A 272 -7.55 -17.53 10.32
C GLY A 272 -9.00 -17.52 9.80
N ARG A 273 -9.59 -16.36 9.47
CA ARG A 273 -11.00 -16.30 9.02
C ARG A 273 -11.12 -16.27 7.50
N ASP A 274 -12.34 -16.37 6.99
CA ASP A 274 -12.75 -16.38 5.56
C ASP A 274 -12.46 -15.06 4.81
N VAL A 275 -11.36 -14.42 5.16
CA VAL A 275 -11.06 -13.03 4.87
C VAL A 275 -10.46 -12.92 3.47
N VAL A 276 -9.66 -13.88 3.01
CA VAL A 276 -9.05 -13.80 1.67
C VAL A 276 -9.65 -14.82 0.69
N ASN A 277 -10.03 -16.02 1.14
CA ASN A 277 -10.43 -17.12 0.24
C ASN A 277 -11.93 -17.42 0.31
N GLY A 278 -12.76 -16.41 0.01
CA GLY A 278 -14.23 -16.42 0.14
C GLY A 278 -14.89 -17.79 -0.08
N VAL A 279 -15.32 -18.43 1.02
CA VAL A 279 -15.73 -19.85 1.05
C VAL A 279 -17.08 -20.13 0.34
N PHE A 280 -17.86 -19.10 0.01
CA PHE A 280 -19.10 -19.21 -0.77
C PHE A 280 -19.46 -17.83 -1.35
N TYR A 281 -20.39 -17.82 -2.32
CA TYR A 281 -20.82 -16.64 -3.08
C TYR A 281 -21.03 -15.38 -2.23
N ASP A 282 -20.54 -14.24 -2.71
CA ASP A 282 -20.35 -13.01 -1.94
C ASP A 282 -21.68 -12.41 -1.46
N GLY A 283 -22.74 -12.50 -2.28
CA GLY A 283 -24.10 -12.09 -1.88
C GLY A 283 -24.70 -12.90 -0.73
N ASN A 284 -24.07 -14.01 -0.34
CA ASN A 284 -24.46 -14.80 0.82
C ASN A 284 -23.60 -14.53 2.06
N LYS A 285 -22.51 -13.75 1.91
CA LYS A 285 -21.66 -13.30 3.01
C LYS A 285 -22.26 -12.08 3.67
N TYR A 286 -22.10 -12.02 4.98
CA TYR A 286 -22.58 -10.92 5.78
C TYR A 286 -21.50 -9.83 5.92
N GLU A 287 -20.26 -10.22 6.22
CA GLU A 287 -19.12 -9.30 6.39
C GLU A 287 -18.25 -9.22 5.12
N ARG A 288 -18.78 -8.57 4.08
CA ARG A 288 -18.08 -8.38 2.80
C ARG A 288 -16.92 -7.39 2.91
N SER A 289 -17.08 -6.34 3.72
CA SER A 289 -16.13 -5.22 3.78
C SER A 289 -14.71 -5.67 4.17
N VAL A 290 -14.61 -6.63 5.08
CA VAL A 290 -13.31 -7.18 5.53
C VAL A 290 -12.67 -8.05 4.46
N VAL A 291 -13.47 -8.78 3.69
CA VAL A 291 -12.98 -9.60 2.58
C VAL A 291 -12.35 -8.71 1.53
N ASP A 292 -13.11 -7.75 1.01
CA ASP A 292 -12.65 -6.81 -0.02
C ASP A 292 -11.44 -6.02 0.47
N SER A 293 -11.45 -5.56 1.73
CA SER A 293 -10.34 -4.84 2.34
C SER A 293 -9.04 -5.64 2.33
N SER A 294 -9.12 -6.90 2.72
CA SER A 294 -7.93 -7.76 2.85
C SER A 294 -7.40 -8.20 1.50
N ALA A 295 -8.30 -8.53 0.58
CA ALA A 295 -7.96 -8.89 -0.79
C ALA A 295 -7.31 -7.69 -1.49
N THR A 296 -7.88 -6.49 -1.31
CA THR A 296 -7.30 -5.23 -1.79
C THR A 296 -5.91 -5.01 -1.20
N ALA A 297 -5.72 -5.20 0.11
CA ALA A 297 -4.41 -5.07 0.74
C ALA A 297 -3.38 -6.07 0.19
N ALA A 298 -3.79 -7.31 -0.09
CA ALA A 298 -2.92 -8.33 -0.68
C ALA A 298 -2.51 -7.96 -2.12
N VAL A 299 -3.48 -7.61 -2.97
CA VAL A 299 -3.26 -7.12 -4.33
C VAL A 299 -2.36 -5.89 -4.34
N PHE A 300 -2.60 -4.96 -3.41
CA PHE A 300 -1.78 -3.78 -3.21
C PHE A 300 -0.32 -4.12 -2.85
N TYR A 301 -0.10 -5.01 -1.88
CA TYR A 301 1.25 -5.45 -1.48
C TYR A 301 1.98 -6.09 -2.66
N MET A 302 1.31 -6.98 -3.39
CA MET A 302 1.85 -7.60 -4.60
C MET A 302 2.28 -6.54 -5.62
N SER A 303 1.44 -5.53 -5.86
CA SER A 303 1.78 -4.42 -6.77
C SER A 303 3.06 -3.70 -6.35
N THR A 304 3.18 -3.33 -5.07
CA THR A 304 4.31 -2.53 -4.60
C THR A 304 5.62 -3.31 -4.50
N ILE A 305 5.55 -4.62 -4.27
CA ILE A 305 6.71 -5.49 -4.06
C ILE A 305 7.19 -6.09 -5.38
N LEU A 306 6.27 -6.48 -6.26
CA LEU A 306 6.56 -7.27 -7.46
C LEU A 306 6.71 -6.41 -8.72
N SER A 307 6.23 -5.17 -8.73
CA SER A 307 6.44 -4.25 -9.85
C SER A 307 7.92 -3.98 -10.10
N THR A 308 8.29 -3.71 -11.36
CA THR A 308 9.65 -3.25 -11.69
C THR A 308 9.99 -2.02 -10.85
N GLU A 309 11.23 -1.96 -10.32
CA GLU A 309 11.65 -0.87 -9.45
C GLU A 309 11.33 0.49 -10.08
N GLY A 310 10.55 1.31 -9.37
CA GLY A 310 10.13 2.63 -9.85
C GLY A 310 8.97 2.64 -10.86
N THR A 311 8.24 1.53 -11.01
CA THR A 311 7.03 1.37 -11.83
C THR A 311 5.89 0.77 -11.00
N THR A 312 4.72 0.56 -11.60
CA THR A 312 3.59 -0.19 -11.01
C THR A 312 3.02 -1.22 -11.99
N ASP A 313 3.92 -1.89 -12.70
CA ASP A 313 3.61 -2.68 -13.90
C ASP A 313 3.14 -4.11 -13.63
N TYR A 314 3.12 -4.58 -12.38
CA TYR A 314 2.84 -5.98 -12.06
C TYR A 314 1.43 -6.40 -12.48
N TRP A 315 0.39 -5.74 -11.96
CA TRP A 315 -1.00 -6.09 -12.29
C TRP A 315 -1.36 -5.81 -13.74
N ARG A 316 -0.71 -4.84 -14.38
CA ARG A 316 -0.86 -4.58 -15.81
C ARG A 316 -0.35 -5.75 -16.66
N LYS A 317 0.75 -6.40 -16.23
CA LYS A 317 1.25 -7.62 -16.89
C LYS A 317 0.31 -8.79 -16.66
N VAL A 318 -0.16 -8.99 -15.42
CA VAL A 318 -1.12 -10.05 -15.10
C VAL A 318 -2.39 -9.87 -15.95
N ASN A 319 -2.95 -8.66 -16.01
CA ASN A 319 -4.15 -8.41 -16.80
C ASN A 319 -3.91 -8.62 -18.30
N ALA A 320 -2.75 -8.18 -18.83
CA ALA A 320 -2.40 -8.44 -20.23
C ALA A 320 -2.33 -9.95 -20.54
N MET A 321 -1.77 -10.76 -19.63
CA MET A 321 -1.76 -12.23 -19.76
C MET A 321 -3.18 -12.81 -19.70
N ARG A 322 -4.06 -12.30 -18.84
CA ARG A 322 -5.47 -12.71 -18.78
C ARG A 322 -6.22 -12.42 -20.08
N MET A 323 -6.05 -11.21 -20.63
CA MET A 323 -6.69 -10.84 -21.89
C MET A 323 -6.17 -11.71 -23.06
N GLU A 324 -4.86 -12.00 -23.07
CA GLU A 324 -4.27 -12.89 -24.08
C GLU A 324 -4.74 -14.35 -23.93
N TYR A 325 -4.88 -14.83 -22.69
CA TYR A 325 -5.46 -16.14 -22.42
C TYR A 325 -6.89 -16.25 -22.97
N TYR A 326 -7.74 -15.24 -22.75
CA TYR A 326 -9.07 -15.23 -23.38
C TYR A 326 -8.99 -15.21 -24.90
N LYS A 327 -8.13 -14.37 -25.51
CA LYS A 327 -7.97 -14.32 -26.98
C LYS A 327 -7.56 -15.66 -27.59
N THR A 328 -6.78 -16.45 -26.86
CA THR A 328 -6.24 -17.74 -27.33
C THR A 328 -7.17 -18.92 -27.04
N THR A 329 -7.96 -18.86 -25.96
CA THR A 329 -8.76 -20.00 -25.48
C THR A 329 -10.27 -19.81 -25.58
N GLY A 330 -10.74 -18.56 -25.63
CA GLY A 330 -12.17 -18.20 -25.51
C GLY A 330 -12.74 -18.32 -24.09
N VAL A 331 -11.93 -18.64 -23.08
CA VAL A 331 -12.40 -18.85 -21.70
C VAL A 331 -12.62 -17.52 -20.99
N VAL A 332 -13.89 -17.20 -20.70
CA VAL A 332 -14.31 -15.96 -20.01
C VAL A 332 -14.15 -16.01 -18.48
N SER A 333 -14.04 -17.19 -17.88
CA SER A 333 -13.92 -17.35 -16.42
C SER A 333 -12.70 -18.19 -16.07
N LEU A 334 -11.70 -17.58 -15.43
CA LEU A 334 -10.40 -18.19 -15.15
C LEU A 334 -10.41 -19.04 -13.87
N GLY A 335 -9.83 -20.24 -13.99
CA GLY A 335 -9.47 -21.09 -12.87
C GLY A 335 -8.30 -20.56 -12.04
N TRP A 336 -8.19 -21.01 -10.78
CA TRP A 336 -7.08 -20.63 -9.89
C TRP A 336 -5.72 -21.02 -10.47
N ASP A 337 -5.59 -22.20 -11.05
CA ASP A 337 -4.30 -22.71 -11.52
C ASP A 337 -3.75 -21.89 -12.70
N ASP A 338 -4.61 -21.53 -13.66
CA ASP A 338 -4.23 -20.63 -14.77
C ASP A 338 -3.84 -19.25 -14.25
N PHE A 339 -4.63 -18.72 -13.30
CA PHE A 339 -4.31 -17.43 -12.70
C PHE A 339 -3.00 -17.46 -11.90
N ALA A 340 -2.73 -18.55 -11.18
CA ALA A 340 -1.49 -18.74 -10.42
C ALA A 340 -0.25 -18.70 -11.32
N VAL A 341 -0.33 -19.29 -12.53
CA VAL A 341 0.74 -19.20 -13.54
C VAL A 341 0.99 -17.74 -13.91
N MET A 342 -0.07 -16.99 -14.24
CA MET A 342 0.04 -15.58 -14.64
C MET A 342 0.65 -14.69 -13.54
N LEU A 343 0.27 -14.92 -12.28
CA LEU A 343 0.86 -14.21 -11.13
C LEU A 343 2.37 -14.46 -11.04
N ASP A 344 2.80 -15.71 -11.14
CA ASP A 344 4.20 -16.08 -11.01
C ASP A 344 5.03 -15.60 -12.21
N GLU A 345 4.52 -15.73 -13.42
CA GLU A 345 5.18 -15.26 -14.65
C GLU A 345 5.37 -13.74 -14.65
N ALA A 346 4.34 -12.98 -14.25
CA ALA A 346 4.42 -11.52 -14.18
C ALA A 346 5.48 -11.02 -13.18
N ALA A 347 5.76 -11.80 -12.13
CA ALA A 347 6.78 -11.48 -11.13
C ALA A 347 8.21 -11.88 -11.57
N GLY A 348 8.33 -12.83 -12.50
CA GLY A 348 9.62 -13.44 -12.85
C GLY A 348 10.29 -14.06 -11.61
N SER A 349 11.52 -13.63 -11.30
CA SER A 349 12.26 -14.15 -10.14
C SER A 349 11.92 -13.48 -8.80
N LYS A 350 11.04 -12.48 -8.78
CA LYS A 350 10.70 -11.75 -7.56
C LYS A 350 9.82 -12.59 -6.65
N LYS A 351 9.90 -12.30 -5.35
CA LYS A 351 9.19 -13.01 -4.29
C LYS A 351 8.64 -12.01 -3.30
N ILE A 352 7.58 -12.41 -2.62
CA ILE A 352 6.99 -11.70 -1.49
C ILE A 352 7.08 -12.61 -0.26
N ASP A 353 7.69 -12.11 0.81
CA ASP A 353 7.97 -12.87 2.04
C ASP A 353 8.72 -14.19 1.82
N GLY A 354 9.52 -14.25 0.75
CA GLY A 354 10.27 -15.44 0.36
C GLY A 354 9.48 -16.48 -0.45
N MET A 355 8.20 -16.23 -0.75
CA MET A 355 7.31 -17.09 -1.51
C MET A 355 7.11 -16.56 -2.95
N LYS A 356 6.73 -17.48 -3.85
CA LYS A 356 6.18 -17.08 -5.16
C LYS A 356 4.86 -16.33 -4.95
N PRO A 357 4.49 -15.39 -5.84
CA PRO A 357 3.24 -14.62 -5.71
C PRO A 357 1.99 -15.50 -5.52
N SER A 358 1.83 -16.54 -6.34
CA SER A 358 0.69 -17.46 -6.25
C SER A 358 0.62 -18.17 -4.90
N ALA A 359 1.75 -18.73 -4.46
CA ALA A 359 1.88 -19.41 -3.18
C ALA A 359 1.66 -18.47 -1.99
N TRP A 360 2.15 -17.24 -2.07
CA TRP A 360 1.93 -16.23 -1.03
C TRP A 360 0.46 -15.85 -0.92
N LEU A 361 -0.20 -15.59 -2.05
CA LEU A 361 -1.62 -15.24 -2.07
C LEU A 361 -2.47 -16.40 -1.53
N LYS A 362 -2.14 -17.64 -1.90
CA LYS A 362 -2.82 -18.85 -1.37
C LYS A 362 -2.56 -19.08 0.12
N ALA A 363 -1.40 -18.68 0.62
CA ALA A 363 -1.01 -18.83 2.03
C ALA A 363 -1.61 -17.76 2.96
N GLN A 364 -2.24 -16.71 2.40
CA GLN A 364 -3.09 -15.83 3.21
C GLN A 364 -4.21 -16.67 3.82
N ALA A 365 -4.70 -16.31 5.01
CA ALA A 365 -5.54 -17.19 5.82
C ALA A 365 -6.61 -17.93 5.00
N VAL A 366 -6.45 -19.25 4.90
CA VAL A 366 -7.53 -20.15 4.57
C VAL A 366 -8.42 -20.22 5.80
N SER A 367 -9.73 -20.19 5.57
CA SER A 367 -10.74 -20.33 6.62
C SER A 367 -10.40 -21.44 7.62
N GLU A 368 -10.07 -21.09 8.87
CA GLU A 368 -10.06 -22.03 10.00
C GLU A 368 -11.46 -22.58 10.28
N THR A 369 -12.50 -21.87 9.82
CA THR A 369 -13.87 -22.37 9.90
C THR A 369 -14.15 -23.41 8.81
N ASN A 370 -13.36 -23.48 7.74
CA ASN A 370 -13.64 -24.23 6.53
C ASN A 370 -15.10 -24.05 6.03
N GLY A 371 -15.65 -22.84 6.20
CA GLY A 371 -17.05 -22.55 5.88
C GLY A 371 -18.08 -23.25 6.77
N ALA A 372 -17.69 -23.75 7.95
CA ALA A 372 -18.60 -24.42 8.87
C ALA A 372 -19.74 -23.51 9.31
N GLU A 373 -20.87 -24.11 9.68
CA GLU A 373 -21.97 -23.40 10.32
C GLU A 373 -21.64 -23.07 11.77
N GLY A 374 -22.24 -22.01 12.30
CA GLY A 374 -22.06 -21.63 13.69
C GLY A 374 -22.06 -20.13 13.93
N ASP A 375 -21.62 -19.77 15.13
CA ASP A 375 -21.65 -18.40 15.64
C ASP A 375 -20.23 -17.83 15.64
N TYR A 376 -20.08 -16.64 15.07
CA TYR A 376 -18.79 -16.02 14.83
C TYR A 376 -18.71 -14.60 15.40
N LEU A 377 -17.52 -14.25 15.86
CA LEU A 377 -17.16 -12.91 16.32
C LEU A 377 -15.88 -12.49 15.61
N LEU A 378 -15.93 -11.33 14.96
CA LEU A 378 -14.76 -10.65 14.41
C LEU A 378 -14.47 -9.41 15.23
N CYS A 379 -13.20 -9.21 15.54
CA CYS A 379 -12.66 -7.94 16.00
C CYS A 379 -11.27 -7.79 15.41
N VAL A 380 -11.08 -6.82 14.53
CA VAL A 380 -9.78 -6.52 13.91
C VAL A 380 -9.52 -5.02 14.00
N SER A 381 -8.25 -4.64 14.13
CA SER A 381 -7.88 -3.22 14.08
C SER A 381 -7.85 -2.75 12.63
N GLU A 382 -8.58 -1.67 12.30
CA GLU A 382 -8.46 -0.96 11.01
C GLU A 382 -7.21 -0.09 10.94
N ARG A 383 -6.72 0.36 12.10
CA ARG A 383 -5.60 1.28 12.26
C ARG A 383 -4.54 0.68 13.16
N PRO A 384 -3.91 -0.45 12.79
CA PRO A 384 -3.14 -1.31 13.68
C PRO A 384 -1.85 -0.69 14.23
N ALA A 385 -1.51 0.51 13.79
CA ALA A 385 -0.36 1.28 14.23
C ALA A 385 -0.68 2.79 14.24
N ASP A 386 -1.44 3.23 15.24
CA ASP A 386 -1.98 4.59 15.41
C ASP A 386 -2.29 4.87 16.91
N SER A 387 -2.45 6.14 17.29
CA SER A 387 -2.97 6.53 18.61
C SER A 387 -4.49 6.69 18.64
N TRP A 388 -5.13 6.74 17.47
CA TRP A 388 -6.58 6.75 17.28
C TRP A 388 -7.02 5.33 16.87
N PRO A 389 -7.20 4.42 17.85
CA PRO A 389 -7.53 3.05 17.55
C PRO A 389 -8.90 2.98 16.89
N SER A 390 -9.04 2.06 15.95
CA SER A 390 -10.29 1.80 15.25
C SER A 390 -10.44 0.31 15.04
N PHE A 391 -11.60 -0.24 15.38
CA PHE A 391 -11.85 -1.67 15.28
C PHE A 391 -13.10 -1.95 14.45
N ILE A 392 -12.99 -2.85 13.48
CA ILE A 392 -14.17 -3.49 12.88
C ILE A 392 -14.61 -4.57 13.83
N VAL A 393 -15.86 -4.49 14.28
CA VAL A 393 -16.49 -5.49 15.12
C VAL A 393 -17.74 -6.00 14.43
N SER A 394 -17.83 -7.32 14.31
CA SER A 394 -18.94 -8.01 13.65
C SER A 394 -19.28 -9.29 14.39
N CYS A 395 -20.56 -9.64 14.42
CA CYS A 395 -21.02 -10.90 15.02
C CYS A 395 -22.18 -11.46 14.20
N TRP A 396 -22.05 -12.70 13.77
CA TRP A 396 -23.01 -13.32 12.85
C TRP A 396 -23.16 -14.82 13.10
N ASN A 397 -24.24 -15.36 12.58
CA ASN A 397 -24.48 -16.78 12.46
C ASN A 397 -24.32 -17.20 11.00
N ARG A 398 -23.63 -18.31 10.75
CA ARG A 398 -23.63 -19.00 9.47
C ARG A 398 -24.49 -20.24 9.55
N TYR A 399 -25.33 -20.43 8.54
CA TYR A 399 -26.29 -21.52 8.44
C TYR A 399 -26.53 -21.88 6.97
N THR A 400 -27.02 -23.09 6.72
CA THR A 400 -27.54 -23.50 5.41
C THR A 400 -29.03 -23.22 5.36
N ASP A 401 -29.48 -22.52 4.33
CA ASP A 401 -30.90 -22.24 4.13
C ASP A 401 -31.67 -23.48 3.64
N LYS A 402 -32.99 -23.35 3.50
CA LYS A 402 -33.87 -24.43 3.02
C LYS A 402 -33.54 -24.97 1.62
N ASN A 403 -32.74 -24.24 0.84
CA ASN A 403 -32.32 -24.60 -0.51
C ASN A 403 -30.91 -25.22 -0.55
N GLY A 404 -30.30 -25.49 0.61
CA GLY A 404 -28.93 -26.02 0.67
C GLY A 404 -27.85 -24.95 0.47
N VAL A 405 -28.20 -23.67 0.49
CA VAL A 405 -27.25 -22.57 0.27
C VAL A 405 -26.75 -22.03 1.61
N LYS A 406 -25.42 -22.01 1.80
CA LYS A 406 -24.79 -21.37 2.97
C LYS A 406 -25.02 -19.86 2.93
N ARG A 407 -25.45 -19.30 4.07
CA ARG A 407 -25.72 -17.88 4.28
C ARG A 407 -25.23 -17.42 5.63
N GLU A 408 -25.02 -16.10 5.74
CA GLU A 408 -24.70 -15.45 7.00
C GLU A 408 -25.79 -14.43 7.38
N LYS A 409 -26.11 -14.35 8.67
CA LYS A 409 -27.03 -13.34 9.22
C LYS A 409 -26.43 -12.68 10.46
N PRO A 410 -26.56 -11.36 10.63
CA PRO A 410 -25.97 -10.67 11.77
C PRO A 410 -26.74 -10.90 13.07
N TYR A 411 -26.01 -10.97 14.18
CA TYR A 411 -26.56 -10.88 15.52
C TYR A 411 -26.80 -9.41 15.89
N LYS A 412 -27.89 -8.85 15.34
CA LYS A 412 -28.32 -7.47 15.63
C LYS A 412 -28.49 -7.29 17.14
N ASN A 413 -28.04 -6.14 17.65
CA ASN A 413 -28.07 -5.76 19.06
C ASN A 413 -27.18 -6.59 20.00
N ALA A 414 -26.36 -7.52 19.49
CA ALA A 414 -25.36 -8.19 20.33
C ALA A 414 -24.40 -7.16 20.93
N LYS A 415 -24.19 -7.23 22.25
CA LYS A 415 -23.26 -6.35 22.96
C LYS A 415 -21.88 -7.00 23.01
N VAL A 416 -20.93 -6.41 22.29
CA VAL A 416 -19.52 -6.83 22.32
C VAL A 416 -18.76 -5.95 23.31
N VAL A 417 -18.09 -6.57 24.26
CA VAL A 417 -17.19 -5.92 25.22
C VAL A 417 -15.76 -6.04 24.72
N LEU A 418 -15.08 -4.91 24.61
CA LEU A 418 -13.66 -4.83 24.26
C LEU A 418 -12.83 -4.55 25.51
N SER A 419 -11.74 -5.29 25.68
CA SER A 419 -10.75 -5.07 26.73
C SER A 419 -9.37 -4.94 26.10
N VAL A 420 -8.63 -3.90 26.48
CA VAL A 420 -7.28 -3.63 26.00
C VAL A 420 -6.31 -3.88 27.14
N THR A 421 -5.30 -4.70 26.90
CA THR A 421 -4.19 -4.94 27.83
C THR A 421 -2.87 -4.48 27.25
N ASP A 422 -2.00 -3.98 28.12
CA ASP A 422 -0.62 -3.69 27.78
C ASP A 422 0.21 -4.99 27.59
N PRO A 423 1.50 -4.91 27.22
CA PRO A 423 2.35 -6.08 27.05
C PRO A 423 2.53 -6.98 28.30
N THR A 424 2.23 -6.47 29.49
CA THR A 424 2.30 -7.24 30.75
C THR A 424 1.01 -8.01 31.04
N GLY A 425 -0.05 -7.76 30.25
CA GLY A 425 -1.39 -8.29 30.49
C GLY A 425 -2.25 -7.40 31.39
N LYS A 426 -1.72 -6.26 31.88
CA LYS A 426 -2.50 -5.31 32.67
C LYS A 426 -3.55 -4.64 31.78
N LYS A 427 -4.80 -4.65 32.24
CA LYS A 427 -5.91 -3.93 31.58
C LYS A 427 -5.69 -2.42 31.67
N ILE A 428 -5.75 -1.75 30.53
CA ILE A 428 -5.52 -0.29 30.41
C ILE A 428 -6.70 0.47 29.80
N ALA A 429 -7.59 -0.20 29.07
CA ALA A 429 -8.81 0.39 28.55
C ALA A 429 -9.90 -0.67 28.36
N SER A 430 -11.14 -0.24 28.31
CA SER A 430 -12.26 -1.07 27.86
C SER A 430 -13.40 -0.22 27.33
N GLY A 431 -14.12 -0.78 26.36
CA GLY A 431 -15.32 -0.19 25.80
C GLY A 431 -16.33 -1.28 25.49
N SER A 432 -17.51 -0.88 25.04
CA SER A 432 -18.48 -1.82 24.50
C SER A 432 -19.19 -1.21 23.30
N VAL A 433 -19.51 -2.07 22.35
CA VAL A 433 -20.22 -1.71 21.14
C VAL A 433 -21.41 -2.64 20.95
N THR A 434 -22.56 -2.07 20.62
CA THR A 434 -23.74 -2.82 20.19
C THR A 434 -23.70 -2.97 18.68
N ILE A 435 -23.84 -4.21 18.22
CA ILE A 435 -23.90 -4.55 16.80
C ILE A 435 -25.17 -3.95 16.18
N PRO A 436 -25.05 -3.10 15.14
CA PRO A 436 -26.19 -2.45 14.51
C PRO A 436 -27.02 -3.42 13.67
N SER A 437 -28.13 -2.95 13.11
CA SER A 437 -28.92 -3.70 12.14
C SER A 437 -28.14 -4.07 10.89
N SER A 438 -27.18 -3.23 10.49
CA SER A 438 -26.25 -3.53 9.41
C SER A 438 -25.35 -4.70 9.75
N GLY A 439 -25.16 -5.03 11.05
CA GLY A 439 -24.45 -6.18 11.63
C GLY A 439 -22.94 -6.03 11.89
N THR A 440 -22.37 -4.93 11.40
CA THR A 440 -20.94 -4.62 11.47
C THR A 440 -20.82 -3.17 11.88
N LYS A 441 -19.87 -2.90 12.76
CA LYS A 441 -19.63 -1.57 13.27
C LYS A 441 -18.15 -1.30 13.42
N ARG A 442 -17.74 -0.18 12.82
CA ARG A 442 -16.51 0.50 13.18
C ARG A 442 -16.65 1.11 14.57
N TYR A 443 -15.69 0.84 15.44
CA TYR A 443 -15.66 1.33 16.80
C TYR A 443 -14.32 2.01 17.11
N ASP A 444 -14.36 3.33 17.26
CA ASP A 444 -13.17 4.17 17.44
C ASP A 444 -12.89 4.56 18.91
N LYS A 445 -13.79 4.23 19.85
CA LYS A 445 -13.74 4.73 21.23
C LYS A 445 -13.66 3.62 22.27
N VAL A 446 -12.54 2.91 22.34
CA VAL A 446 -12.32 1.86 23.36
C VAL A 446 -11.91 2.41 24.73
N TYR A 447 -11.65 3.71 24.81
CA TYR A 447 -11.30 4.42 26.04
C TYR A 447 -12.15 5.68 26.18
N SER A 448 -12.51 6.06 27.41
CA SER A 448 -13.39 7.21 27.70
C SER A 448 -12.81 8.54 27.23
N GLY A 449 -11.49 8.67 27.15
CA GLY A 449 -10.79 9.84 26.57
C GLY A 449 -10.81 9.93 25.05
N GLY A 450 -11.48 8.99 24.36
CA GLY A 450 -11.68 9.01 22.90
C GLY A 450 -10.56 8.37 22.08
N ASN A 451 -9.30 8.47 22.49
CA ASN A 451 -8.16 7.80 21.85
C ASN A 451 -7.18 7.24 22.90
N PHE A 452 -6.05 6.64 22.49
CA PHE A 452 -5.07 6.08 23.43
C PHE A 452 -4.04 7.09 23.94
N ASP A 453 -4.14 8.36 23.53
CA ASP A 453 -3.34 9.43 24.11
C ASP A 453 -3.77 9.65 25.58
N GLY A 454 -2.79 9.87 26.46
CA GLY A 454 -3.04 9.99 27.91
C GLY A 454 -3.01 8.68 28.69
N LEU A 455 -2.91 7.52 28.04
CA LEU A 455 -2.74 6.21 28.71
C LEU A 455 -1.30 5.94 29.22
N GLY A 456 -0.40 6.92 29.14
CA GLY A 456 1.01 6.76 29.54
C GLY A 456 1.83 5.80 28.65
N LEU A 457 1.30 5.43 27.48
CA LEU A 457 1.96 4.51 26.55
C LEU A 457 3.15 5.18 25.86
N LYS A 458 4.26 4.44 25.74
CA LYS A 458 5.41 4.87 24.93
C LYS A 458 5.17 4.51 23.46
N ASN A 459 5.65 5.33 22.51
CA ASN A 459 5.53 5.04 21.07
C ASN A 459 6.04 3.66 20.67
N TYR A 460 5.32 2.92 19.84
CA TYR A 460 5.56 1.52 19.48
C TYR A 460 5.32 0.53 20.62
N THR A 461 4.31 0.77 21.47
CA THR A 461 3.85 -0.25 22.43
C THR A 461 2.76 -1.10 21.78
N THR A 462 2.95 -2.41 21.69
CA THR A 462 1.90 -3.34 21.27
C THR A 462 0.93 -3.57 22.42
N MET A 463 -0.34 -3.64 22.10
CA MET A 463 -1.44 -3.93 23.02
C MET A 463 -2.24 -5.08 22.46
N LYS A 464 -2.77 -5.90 23.36
CA LYS A 464 -3.70 -6.98 23.03
C LYS A 464 -5.11 -6.46 23.23
N VAL A 465 -5.97 -6.72 22.27
CA VAL A 465 -7.39 -6.34 22.29
C VAL A 465 -8.21 -7.61 22.26
N SER A 466 -8.99 -7.83 23.32
CA SER A 466 -9.91 -8.96 23.43
C SER A 466 -11.34 -8.47 23.28
N ALA A 467 -12.07 -9.02 22.31
CA ALA A 467 -13.49 -8.83 22.13
C ALA A 467 -14.24 -10.04 22.68
N LYS A 468 -15.31 -9.81 23.45
CA LYS A 468 -16.15 -10.85 24.01
C LYS A 468 -17.62 -10.52 23.80
N THR A 469 -18.41 -11.50 23.40
CA THR A 469 -19.87 -11.40 23.34
C THR A 469 -20.51 -12.70 23.81
N THR A 470 -21.81 -12.67 24.11
CA THR A 470 -22.61 -13.86 24.38
C THR A 470 -23.79 -13.86 23.43
N VAL A 471 -23.91 -14.91 22.63
CA VAL A 471 -25.03 -15.14 21.70
C VAL A 471 -25.51 -16.57 21.88
N ASN A 472 -26.83 -16.78 21.90
CA ASN A 472 -27.45 -18.10 22.14
C ASN A 472 -26.86 -18.86 23.35
N GLY A 473 -26.57 -18.16 24.44
CA GLY A 473 -25.96 -18.75 25.65
C GLY A 473 -24.48 -19.16 25.52
N LYS A 474 -23.86 -19.00 24.35
CA LYS A 474 -22.43 -19.29 24.10
C LYS A 474 -21.61 -18.02 24.18
N SER A 475 -20.48 -18.08 24.88
CA SER A 475 -19.51 -16.99 24.92
C SER A 475 -18.53 -17.11 23.75
N LEU A 476 -18.46 -16.07 22.93
CA LEU A 476 -17.49 -15.94 21.85
C LEU A 476 -16.40 -14.96 22.26
N THR A 477 -15.14 -15.30 21.96
CA THR A 477 -13.98 -14.43 22.20
C THR A 477 -13.13 -14.33 20.95
N GLN A 478 -12.66 -13.12 20.64
CA GLN A 478 -11.72 -12.86 19.55
C GLN A 478 -10.57 -11.98 20.05
N THR A 479 -9.34 -12.26 19.61
CA THR A 479 -8.17 -11.43 19.90
C THR A 479 -7.65 -10.75 18.64
N THR A 480 -7.27 -9.49 18.78
CA THR A 480 -6.45 -8.74 17.81
C THR A 480 -5.39 -7.92 18.54
N TYR A 481 -4.54 -7.23 17.79
CA TYR A 481 -3.45 -6.44 18.31
C TYR A 481 -3.46 -5.03 17.72
N GLN A 482 -2.90 -4.09 18.48
CA GLN A 482 -2.74 -2.70 18.09
C GLN A 482 -1.37 -2.23 18.57
N THR A 483 -0.67 -1.44 17.76
CA THR A 483 0.53 -0.74 18.20
C THR A 483 0.19 0.74 18.40
N TYR A 484 0.49 1.27 19.59
CA TYR A 484 0.36 2.69 19.85
C TYR A 484 1.45 3.47 19.12
N ILE A 485 1.06 4.42 18.27
CA ILE A 485 1.95 5.42 17.68
C ILE A 485 1.30 6.79 17.87
N LYS A 486 1.91 7.66 18.69
CA LYS A 486 1.38 8.99 18.98
C LYS A 486 1.19 9.83 17.71
N GLY A 487 -0.05 10.04 17.27
CA GLY A 487 -0.42 10.90 16.14
C GLY A 487 0.57 10.85 14.97
N ASN A 488 1.11 12.02 14.58
CA ASN A 488 2.05 12.16 13.47
C ASN A 488 3.51 11.75 13.79
N ALA A 489 3.78 10.98 14.86
CA ALA A 489 5.13 10.65 15.29
C ALA A 489 5.90 9.75 14.32
N ASP A 490 5.21 8.97 13.49
CA ASP A 490 5.82 8.24 12.36
C ASP A 490 5.07 8.56 11.07
N LYS A 491 5.60 9.54 10.33
CA LYS A 491 5.14 9.89 8.97
C LYS A 491 5.75 8.99 7.90
N ASP A 492 6.68 8.11 8.27
CA ASP A 492 7.35 7.22 7.34
C ASP A 492 6.43 6.05 7.01
N THR A 493 5.93 6.05 5.77
CA THR A 493 5.09 4.98 5.26
C THR A 493 5.88 3.70 4.97
N ASN A 494 7.22 3.73 5.04
CA ASN A 494 8.08 2.56 4.74
C ASN A 494 8.53 1.82 6.01
N THR A 495 7.74 1.93 7.06
CA THR A 495 7.96 1.28 8.34
C THR A 495 7.26 -0.08 8.35
N THR A 496 7.96 -1.13 8.73
CA THR A 496 7.32 -2.36 9.22
C THR A 496 7.36 -2.39 10.74
N VAL A 497 6.20 -2.53 11.37
CA VAL A 497 6.05 -2.77 12.80
C VAL A 497 5.90 -4.26 13.01
N ILE A 498 6.91 -4.90 13.58
CA ILE A 498 6.88 -6.31 13.94
C ILE A 498 6.35 -6.42 15.37
N MET A 499 5.20 -7.07 15.54
CA MET A 499 4.64 -7.40 16.86
C MET A 499 5.16 -8.75 17.31
N LEU A 500 5.65 -8.85 18.54
CA LEU A 500 6.22 -10.07 19.10
C LEU A 500 5.14 -10.82 19.87
N ILE A 501 4.63 -11.90 19.28
CA ILE A 501 3.47 -12.64 19.78
C ILE A 501 3.87 -14.10 20.00
N GLY A 502 3.44 -14.72 21.09
CA GLY A 502 3.56 -16.16 21.27
C GLY A 502 2.40 -16.93 20.66
N LYS A 503 2.56 -18.24 20.49
CA LYS A 503 1.49 -19.19 20.12
C LYS A 503 0.31 -19.14 21.10
N ASP A 504 0.56 -18.75 22.34
CA ASP A 504 -0.46 -18.50 23.37
C ASP A 504 -1.26 -17.20 23.15
N GLY A 505 -0.93 -16.43 22.11
CA GLY A 505 -1.53 -15.13 21.82
C GLY A 505 -1.15 -14.04 22.83
N ASN A 506 -0.11 -14.24 23.62
CA ASN A 506 0.41 -13.22 24.54
C ASN A 506 1.57 -12.46 23.90
N ILE A 507 1.70 -11.19 24.26
CA ILE A 507 2.78 -10.34 23.78
C ILE A 507 4.07 -10.76 24.51
N LYS A 508 5.14 -11.00 23.76
CA LYS A 508 6.43 -11.39 24.33
C LYS A 508 7.35 -10.19 24.45
N THR A 509 7.83 -9.94 25.66
CA THR A 509 8.67 -8.77 26.01
C THR A 509 10.08 -9.13 26.47
N ASN A 510 10.35 -10.42 26.68
CA ASN A 510 11.58 -10.96 27.25
C ASN A 510 12.57 -11.49 26.19
N ILE A 511 12.49 -11.00 24.96
CA ILE A 511 13.42 -11.38 23.88
C ILE A 511 14.72 -10.58 24.02
N LYS A 512 15.88 -11.23 23.91
CA LYS A 512 17.15 -10.50 23.90
C LYS A 512 17.38 -9.96 22.48
N ALA A 513 17.70 -8.67 22.37
CA ALA A 513 17.93 -8.02 21.07
C ALA A 513 18.98 -8.74 20.19
N LYS A 514 20.00 -9.34 20.81
CA LYS A 514 21.05 -10.10 20.09
C LYS A 514 20.54 -11.38 19.41
N ASP A 515 19.41 -11.93 19.88
CA ASP A 515 18.81 -13.16 19.36
C ASP A 515 17.89 -12.88 18.17
N PHE A 516 17.47 -11.62 17.99
CA PHE A 516 16.61 -11.16 16.89
C PHE A 516 17.42 -10.32 15.90
N LYS A 517 18.02 -10.98 14.89
CA LYS A 517 18.93 -10.31 13.93
C LYS A 517 18.20 -9.99 12.64
N VAL A 518 18.22 -8.70 12.25
CA VAL A 518 17.61 -8.22 11.00
C VAL A 518 18.71 -7.72 10.04
N SER A 519 18.73 -8.26 8.82
CA SER A 519 19.64 -7.84 7.75
C SER A 519 18.88 -7.41 6.50
N GLY A 520 19.45 -6.49 5.71
CA GLY A 520 18.80 -5.93 4.51
C GLY A 520 17.85 -4.76 4.79
N ALA A 521 17.63 -4.41 6.06
CA ALA A 521 16.93 -3.21 6.47
C ALA A 521 17.85 -1.97 6.46
N LYS A 522 17.27 -0.78 6.28
CA LYS A 522 17.99 0.50 6.42
C LYS A 522 18.26 0.82 7.90
N LYS A 523 17.29 0.51 8.76
CA LYS A 523 17.40 0.71 10.21
C LYS A 523 16.51 -0.32 10.92
N THR A 524 17.01 -0.84 12.04
CA THR A 524 16.25 -1.71 12.94
C THR A 524 16.28 -1.09 14.33
N ILE A 525 15.12 -1.02 15.00
CA ILE A 525 14.97 -0.44 16.33
C ILE A 525 14.44 -1.54 17.25
N THR A 526 15.32 -2.01 18.16
CA THR A 526 15.06 -3.12 19.08
C THR A 526 14.75 -2.66 20.51
N THR A 527 14.83 -1.35 20.80
CA THR A 527 14.40 -0.78 22.09
C THR A 527 12.89 -0.89 22.32
N GLY A 528 12.13 -1.32 21.30
CA GLY A 528 10.71 -1.67 21.40
C GLY A 528 10.43 -3.05 22.00
N ILE A 529 11.44 -3.92 22.15
CA ILE A 529 11.19 -5.33 22.51
C ILE A 529 10.51 -5.46 23.87
N SER A 530 10.92 -4.67 24.87
CA SER A 530 10.27 -4.62 26.19
C SER A 530 8.80 -4.18 26.15
N ARG A 531 8.34 -3.68 25.01
CA ARG A 531 6.98 -3.22 24.73
C ARG A 531 6.29 -4.05 23.64
N GLY A 532 6.87 -5.20 23.30
CA GLY A 532 6.31 -6.15 22.33
C GLY A 532 6.58 -5.83 20.87
N THR A 533 7.50 -4.92 20.53
CA THR A 533 7.75 -4.53 19.13
C THR A 533 9.22 -4.58 18.70
N VAL A 534 9.42 -4.82 17.40
CA VAL A 534 10.63 -4.43 16.67
C VAL A 534 10.21 -3.57 15.49
N VAL A 535 10.86 -2.42 15.30
CA VAL A 535 10.56 -1.53 14.17
C VAL A 535 11.65 -1.66 13.13
N VAL A 536 11.27 -1.98 11.90
CA VAL A 536 12.17 -2.12 10.76
C VAL A 536 11.84 -1.05 9.74
N LYS A 537 12.83 -0.25 9.36
CA LYS A 537 12.70 0.72 8.26
C LYS A 537 13.38 0.15 7.02
N GLY A 538 12.58 -0.04 5.98
CA GLY A 538 13.02 -0.55 4.69
C GLY A 538 12.76 0.44 3.57
N ASN A 539 13.20 0.10 2.35
CA ASN A 539 12.72 0.76 1.15
C ASN A 539 11.65 -0.15 0.51
N PRO A 540 10.57 0.40 -0.06
CA PRO A 540 9.57 -0.37 -0.78
C PRO A 540 10.19 -1.29 -1.84
N GLY A 541 9.62 -2.49 -1.98
CA GLY A 541 10.09 -3.52 -2.91
C GLY A 541 11.38 -4.23 -2.47
N LYS A 542 11.95 -3.91 -1.30
CA LYS A 542 13.09 -4.64 -0.74
C LYS A 542 12.61 -5.67 0.27
N THR A 543 13.37 -6.76 0.38
CA THR A 543 13.14 -7.81 1.37
C THR A 543 14.26 -7.77 2.40
N TYR A 544 13.90 -7.81 3.67
CA TYR A 544 14.85 -8.02 4.76
C TYR A 544 14.67 -9.40 5.35
N THR A 545 15.75 -9.89 5.96
CA THR A 545 15.84 -11.23 6.54
C THR A 545 15.92 -11.13 8.05
N ILE A 546 15.10 -11.90 8.73
CA ILE A 546 15.08 -12.04 10.18
C ILE A 546 15.64 -13.41 10.52
N LYS A 547 16.66 -13.45 11.37
CA LYS A 547 17.15 -14.68 11.99
C LYS A 547 16.76 -14.69 13.46
N TYR A 548 16.01 -15.71 13.85
CA TYR A 548 15.51 -15.88 15.21
C TYR A 548 15.19 -17.36 15.46
N GLY A 549 15.50 -17.89 16.66
CA GLY A 549 15.20 -19.28 17.03
C GLY A 549 15.79 -20.34 16.09
N GLY A 550 16.97 -20.08 15.51
CA GLY A 550 17.60 -20.96 14.51
C GLY A 550 16.94 -20.93 13.12
N LYS A 551 15.83 -20.21 12.95
CA LYS A 551 15.08 -20.09 11.71
C LYS A 551 15.40 -18.79 10.98
N THR A 552 15.14 -18.78 9.69
CA THR A 552 15.30 -17.62 8.81
C THR A 552 13.97 -17.27 8.17
N TYR A 553 13.54 -16.02 8.34
CA TYR A 553 12.29 -15.49 7.81
C TYR A 553 12.60 -14.35 6.85
N LYS A 554 11.80 -14.22 5.80
CA LYS A 554 11.90 -13.14 4.84
C LYS A 554 10.64 -12.29 4.95
N ILE A 555 10.82 -10.98 5.08
CA ILE A 555 9.70 -10.04 5.07
C ILE A 555 9.99 -8.98 4.01
N SER A 556 9.03 -8.84 3.09
CA SER A 556 9.06 -7.83 2.04
C SER A 556 8.44 -6.52 2.53
N GLN A 557 9.05 -5.40 2.15
CA GLN A 557 8.60 -4.05 2.49
C GLN A 557 7.69 -3.51 1.37
N PRO A 558 6.39 -3.31 1.61
CA PRO A 558 5.53 -2.60 0.67
C PRO A 558 5.75 -1.09 0.74
N LYS A 559 5.07 -0.34 -0.13
CA LYS A 559 5.07 1.14 -0.12
C LYS A 559 4.43 1.69 1.17
N SER A 560 3.52 0.93 1.79
CA SER A 560 2.78 1.23 3.03
C SER A 560 3.43 0.68 4.29
N ARG A 561 2.91 1.18 5.42
CA ARG A 561 3.22 0.59 6.71
C ARG A 561 2.66 -0.82 6.74
N ARG A 562 3.53 -1.77 7.07
CA ARG A 562 3.14 -3.15 7.33
C ARG A 562 3.14 -3.40 8.84
N VAL A 563 2.12 -4.06 9.34
CA VAL A 563 2.06 -4.46 10.76
C VAL A 563 2.06 -5.97 10.82
N TYR A 564 3.22 -6.52 11.12
CA TYR A 564 3.50 -7.95 10.98
C TYR A 564 3.50 -8.65 12.35
N PRO A 565 2.49 -9.47 12.67
CA PRO A 565 2.53 -10.34 13.83
C PRO A 565 3.56 -11.46 13.61
N PHE A 566 4.64 -11.42 14.38
CA PHE A 566 5.72 -12.40 14.32
C PHE A 566 5.61 -13.36 15.50
N ILE A 567 5.37 -14.64 15.19
CA ILE A 567 5.29 -15.71 16.18
C ILE A 567 6.70 -16.13 16.62
N VAL A 568 7.01 -15.98 17.90
CA VAL A 568 8.39 -16.10 18.46
C VAL A 568 8.68 -17.41 19.19
N ASP A 569 7.80 -18.40 19.17
CA ASP A 569 7.94 -19.68 19.90
C ASP A 569 7.66 -20.91 19.04
#